data_AF-A0A1V8YEV9-F1
#
_entry.id   AF-A0A1V8YEV9-F1
#
_cell.length_a   1.000
_cell.length_b   1.000
_cell.length_c   1.000
_cell.angle_alpha   90.00
_cell.angle_beta   90.00
_cell.angle_gamma   90.00
#
_symmetry.space_group_name_H-M   'P 1'
#
loop_
_entity.id
_entity.type
_entity.pdbx_description
1 polymer ?
#
loop_
_entity_poly.entity_id
_entity_poly.type
_entity_poly.pdbx_seq_one_letter_code
_entity_poly.pdbx_strand_id
1 'polypeptide(L)' 'MKKNVDLDKLIADSLSLSSSISALSKISYEQLILNTITLEDINEINAIIVSIQCLAEQHAQEMEAFGLEKL' A
#
# COMPACT_ATOMS: atom_id res chain seq x y z
N MET A 1 -5.59 23.01 15.99
CA MET A 1 -5.38 21.76 16.76
C MET A 1 -4.09 21.15 16.26
N LYS A 2 -3.06 20.95 17.11
CA LYS A 2 -1.90 20.14 16.73
C LYS A 2 -2.40 18.73 16.47
N LYS A 3 -2.15 18.22 15.27
CA LYS A 3 -2.63 16.91 14.84
C LYS A 3 -1.53 15.95 15.28
N ASN A 4 -1.52 15.59 16.56
CA ASN A 4 -0.45 14.77 17.14
C ASN A 4 -0.30 13.50 16.29
N VAL A 5 0.70 13.47 15.40
CA VAL A 5 0.83 12.38 14.44
C VAL A 5 1.41 11.19 15.21
N ASP A 6 0.68 10.08 15.20
CA ASP A 6 1.03 8.87 15.90
C ASP A 6 2.12 8.11 15.11
N LEU A 7 3.33 8.09 15.66
CA LEU A 7 4.48 7.42 15.06
C LEU A 7 4.29 5.89 14.98
N ASP A 8 3.61 5.30 15.96
CA ASP A 8 3.35 3.86 15.98
C ASP A 8 2.36 3.49 14.87
N LYS A 9 1.36 4.34 14.63
CA LYS A 9 0.46 4.22 13.47
C LYS A 9 1.23 4.31 12.15
N LEU A 10 2.12 5.29 11.99
CA LEU A 10 2.94 5.40 10.77
C LEU A 10 3.77 4.13 10.51
N ILE A 11 4.39 3.57 11.56
CA ILE A 11 5.17 2.34 11.43
C ILE A 11 4.27 1.16 11.04
N ALA A 12 3.09 1.03 11.66
CA ALA A 12 2.13 -0.02 11.34
C ALA A 12 1.60 0.09 9.90
N ASP A 13 1.32 1.30 9.43
CA ASP A 13 0.86 1.57 8.06
C ASP A 13 1.95 1.21 7.03
N SER A 14 3.22 1.53 7.32
CA SER A 14 4.37 1.15 6.49
C SER A 14 4.54 -0.37 6.37
N LEU A 15 4.42 -1.11 7.48
CA LEU A 15 4.50 -2.57 7.49
C LEU A 15 3.33 -3.21 6.72
N SER A 16 2.13 -2.64 6.84
CA SER A 16 0.94 -3.07 6.13
C SER A 16 1.09 -2.86 4.62
N LEU A 17 1.66 -1.73 4.21
CA LEU A 17 1.96 -1.43 2.81
C LEU A 17 2.97 -2.43 2.22
N SER A 18 4.07 -2.69 2.94
CA SER A 18 5.09 -3.65 2.54
C SER A 18 4.52 -5.07 2.37
N SER A 19 3.66 -5.49 3.31
CA SER A 19 2.98 -6.79 3.25
C SER A 19 2.03 -6.88 2.05
N SER A 20 1.30 -5.79 1.76
CA SER A 20 0.37 -5.72 0.62
C SER A 20 1.09 -5.79 -0.72
N ILE A 21 2.23 -5.09 -0.86
CA ILE A 21 3.08 -5.17 -2.06
C ILE A 21 3.63 -6.59 -2.25
N SER A 22 4.06 -7.23 -1.16
CA SER A 22 4.56 -8.62 -1.20
C SER A 22 3.47 -9.61 -1.62
N ALA A 23 2.25 -9.45 -1.12
CA ALA A 23 1.11 -10.28 -1.50
C ALA A 23 0.73 -10.09 -2.98
N LEU A 24 0.71 -8.85 -3.47
CA LEU A 24 0.48 -8.54 -4.88
C LEU A 24 1.52 -9.21 -5.78
N SER A 25 2.80 -9.12 -5.40
CA SER A 25 3.91 -9.74 -6.14
C SER A 25 3.71 -11.26 -6.25
N LYS A 26 3.33 -11.91 -5.15
CA LYS A 26 3.06 -13.35 -5.12
C LYS A 26 1.88 -13.75 -6.00
N ILE A 27 0.74 -13.05 -5.88
CA ILE A 27 -0.47 -13.32 -6.68
C ILE A 27 -0.19 -13.14 -8.16
N SER A 28 0.49 -12.04 -8.52
CA SER A 28 0.87 -11.75 -9.90
C SER A 28 1.79 -12.84 -10.46
N TYR A 29 2.78 -13.29 -9.69
CA TYR A 29 3.70 -14.36 -10.08
C TYR A 29 2.97 -15.70 -10.30
N GLU A 30 2.11 -16.10 -9.35
CA GLU A 30 1.34 -17.34 -9.43
C GLU A 30 0.40 -17.34 -10.64
N GLN A 31 -0.29 -16.23 -10.90
CA GLN A 31 -1.22 -16.12 -12.04
C GLN A 31 -0.51 -16.04 -13.41
N LEU A 32 0.65 -15.38 -13.49
CA LEU A 32 1.41 -15.27 -14.74
C LEU A 32 2.08 -16.59 -15.16
N ILE A 33 2.53 -17.41 -14.20
CA ILE A 33 3.22 -18.68 -14.50
C ILE A 33 2.29 -19.73 -15.07
N LEU A 34 1.03 -19.75 -14.62
CA LEU A 34 0.07 -20.75 -15.05
C LEU A 34 -0.42 -20.51 -16.49
N ASN A 35 -0.06 -19.39 -17.13
CA ASN A 35 -0.50 -19.01 -18.48
C ASN A 35 -2.03 -19.00 -18.67
N THR A 36 -2.78 -18.93 -17.57
CA THR A 36 -4.24 -18.96 -17.52
C THR A 36 -4.81 -17.64 -17.01
N ILE A 37 -4.05 -16.55 -17.07
CA ILE A 37 -4.51 -15.26 -16.56
C ILE A 37 -5.74 -14.79 -17.36
N THR A 38 -6.82 -14.55 -16.65
CA THR A 38 -8.07 -14.06 -17.24
C THR A 38 -8.14 -12.54 -17.14
N LEU A 39 -9.09 -11.93 -17.85
CA LEU A 39 -9.37 -10.51 -17.70
C LEU A 39 -9.87 -10.16 -16.29
N GLU A 40 -10.55 -11.10 -15.62
CA GLU A 40 -11.03 -10.95 -14.26
C GLU A 40 -9.86 -10.89 -13.27
N ASP A 41 -8.89 -11.80 -13.41
CA ASP A 41 -7.64 -11.79 -12.64
C ASP A 41 -6.89 -10.46 -12.77
N ILE A 42 -6.79 -9.93 -13.99
CA ILE A 42 -6.14 -8.63 -14.26
C ILE A 42 -6.89 -7.49 -13.56
N ASN A 43 -8.23 -7.51 -13.56
CA ASN A 43 -9.04 -6.50 -12.89
C ASN A 43 -8.89 -6.56 -11.37
N GLU A 44 -8.81 -7.75 -10.79
CA GLU A 44 -8.55 -7.93 -9.35
C GLU A 44 -7.17 -7.40 -8.96
N ILE A 45 -6.14 -7.76 -9.72
CA ILE A 45 -4.77 -7.23 -9.55
C ILE A 45 -4.79 -5.69 -9.61
N ASN A 46 -5.50 -5.12 -10.59
CA ASN A 46 -5.58 -3.67 -10.75
C ASN A 46 -6.28 -2.99 -9.56
N ALA A 47 -7.36 -3.58 -9.03
CA ALA A 47 -8.04 -3.08 -7.85
C ALA A 47 -7.14 -3.11 -6.60
N ILE A 48 -6.33 -4.16 -6.45
CA ILE A 48 -5.32 -4.26 -5.38
C ILE A 48 -4.26 -3.17 -5.54
N ILE A 49 -3.75 -2.95 -6.75
CA ILE A 49 -2.76 -1.90 -7.04
C ILE A 49 -3.30 -0.52 -6.67
N VAL A 50 -4.53 -0.19 -7.08
CA VAL A 50 -5.16 1.10 -6.74
C VAL A 50 -5.31 1.26 -5.23
N SER A 51 -5.71 0.19 -4.52
CA SER A 51 -5.84 0.23 -3.06
C SER A 51 -4.49 0.49 -2.37
N ILE A 52 -3.42 -0.19 -2.82
CA ILE A 52 -2.05 0.04 -2.33
C ILE A 52 -1.62 1.48 -2.61
N GLN A 53 -1.93 2.01 -3.79
CA GLN A 53 -1.60 3.38 -4.15
C GLN A 53 -2.26 4.40 -3.20
N CYS A 54 -3.55 4.26 -2.94
CA CYS A 54 -4.25 5.14 -2.00
C CYS A 54 -3.64 5.08 -0.59
N LEU A 55 -3.29 3.88 -0.11
CA LEU A 55 -2.64 3.71 1.20
C LEU A 55 -1.24 4.35 1.23
N ALA A 56 -0.47 4.21 0.15
CA ALA A 56 0.86 4.82 0.03
C ALA A 56 0.77 6.36 0.02
N GLU A 57 -0.18 6.92 -0.72
CA GLU A 57 -0.42 8.36 -0.76
C GLU A 57 -0.83 8.90 0.62
N GLN A 58 -1.73 8.21 1.31
CA GLN A 58 -2.10 8.57 2.68
C GLN A 58 -0.90 8.50 3.63
N HIS A 59 -0.12 7.42 3.58
CA HIS A 59 1.06 7.26 4.41
C HIS A 59 2.10 8.38 4.16
N ALA A 60 2.31 8.76 2.90
CA ALA A 60 3.20 9.86 2.53
C ALA A 60 2.73 11.21 3.08
N GLN A 61 1.42 11.51 3.00
CA GLN A 61 0.85 12.73 3.58
C GLN A 61 0.98 12.78 5.10
N GLU A 62 0.76 11.66 5.78
CA GLU A 62 0.92 11.56 7.24
C GLU A 62 2.40 11.72 7.64
N MET A 63 3.33 11.16 6.87
CA MET A 63 4.78 11.38 7.06
C MET A 63 5.20 12.83 6.85
N GLU A 64 4.70 13.50 5.81
CA GLU A 64 4.98 14.92 5.55
C GLU A 64 4.47 15.80 6.70
N ALA A 65 3.25 15.56 7.17
CA ALA A 65 2.68 16.25 8.32
C ALA A 65 3.52 16.07 9.59
N PHE A 66 4.00 14.85 9.86
CA PHE A 66 4.90 14.58 11.00
C PHE A 66 6.24 15.32 10.88
N GLY A 67 6.82 15.37 9.67
CA GLY A 67 8.05 16.12 9.41
C GLY A 67 7.89 17.62 9.67
N LEU A 68 6.74 18.19 9.32
CA LEU A 68 6.40 19.59 9.55
C LEU A 68 6.10 19.91 11.03
N GLU A 69 5.54 18.97 11.82
CA GLU A 69 5.34 19.17 13.27
C GLU A 69 6.65 19.19 14.08
N LYS A 70 7.76 18.71 13.51
CA LYS A 70 9.09 18.66 14.15
C LYS A 70 9.96 19.90 13.90
N LEU A 71 9.60 20.78 12.96
CA LEU A 71 10.30 22.04 12.64
C LEU A 71 9.74 23.21 13.47
#